data_AF-H1VZN6-F1
#
_entry.id   AF-H1VZN6-F1
#
_cell.length_a   1.000
_cell.length_b   1.000
_cell.length_c   1.000
_cell.angle_alpha   90.00
_cell.angle_beta   90.00
_cell.angle_gamma   90.00
#
_symmetry.space_group_name_H-M   'P 1'
#
loop_
_entity.id
_entity.type
_entity.pdbx_description
1 polymer ?
#
loop_
_entity_poly.entity_id
_entity_poly.type
_entity_poly.pdbx_seq_one_letter_code
_entity_poly.pdbx_strand_id
1 'polypeptide(L)'
;PRDFSTRLNRKVYDVAWRTALSYRYRRGQLVVCEDGMELPLPLDFTKLADAGAIGPQIAEEYRRKWMMQVLEANEWGKAHGRTLFVTNGERPRLWETMEVAGDQGRCLDVNEVDVKDLLEDGRVVIERAALREMIESHQSDLVTKIFVNGALKGGPTIGEPLVQ
;
A
#
# COMPACT_ATOMS: atom_id res chain seq x y z
N PRO A 1 -17.52 23.73 18.32
CA PRO A 1 -16.67 23.05 17.30
C PRO A 1 -16.95 23.64 15.91
N ARG A 2 -15.92 23.88 15.09
CA ARG A 2 -16.06 24.40 13.71
C ARG A 2 -15.78 23.27 12.71
N ASP A 3 -16.50 23.26 11.60
CA ASP A 3 -16.26 22.36 10.47
C ASP A 3 -15.28 23.01 9.49
N PHE A 4 -14.17 22.32 9.22
CA PHE A 4 -13.11 22.75 8.30
C PHE A 4 -13.11 21.96 6.99
N SER A 5 -14.09 21.08 6.78
CA SER A 5 -14.18 20.26 5.58
C SER A 5 -14.50 21.12 4.34
N THR A 6 -13.95 20.70 3.20
CA THR A 6 -14.24 21.31 1.89
C THR A 6 -14.77 20.26 0.94
N ARG A 7 -15.65 20.66 0.02
CA ARG A 7 -16.14 19.77 -1.05
C ARG A 7 -15.17 19.75 -2.22
N LEU A 8 -14.91 18.56 -2.74
CA LEU A 8 -14.15 18.34 -3.97
C LEU A 8 -14.96 17.47 -4.94
N ASN A 9 -14.90 17.79 -6.23
CA ASN A 9 -15.55 16.97 -7.25
C ASN A 9 -14.85 15.61 -7.34
N ARG A 10 -15.61 14.52 -7.26
CA ARG A 10 -15.10 13.14 -7.34
C ARG A 10 -14.17 12.92 -8.54
N LYS A 11 -14.52 13.43 -9.72
CA LYS A 11 -13.67 13.27 -10.92
C LYS A 11 -12.30 13.92 -10.76
N VAL A 12 -12.25 15.07 -10.07
CA VAL A 12 -10.98 15.76 -9.80
C VAL A 12 -10.15 14.99 -8.77
N TYR A 13 -10.81 14.42 -7.76
CA TYR A 13 -10.15 13.56 -6.78
C TYR A 13 -9.56 12.28 -7.42
N ASP A 14 -10.33 11.62 -8.27
CA ASP A 14 -9.87 10.42 -9.02
C ASP A 14 -8.69 10.72 -9.95
N VAL A 15 -8.67 11.90 -10.59
CA VAL A 15 -7.52 12.38 -11.37
C VAL A 15 -6.30 12.58 -10.47
N ALA A 16 -6.45 13.16 -9.27
CA ALA A 16 -5.34 13.34 -8.34
C ALA A 16 -4.73 12.00 -7.91
N TRP A 17 -5.57 11.00 -7.60
CA TRP A 17 -5.15 9.62 -7.32
C TRP A 17 -4.28 9.02 -8.43
N ARG A 18 -4.81 8.99 -9.66
CA ARG A 18 -4.07 8.42 -10.80
C ARG A 18 -2.82 9.22 -11.13
N THR A 19 -2.83 10.53 -10.90
CA THR A 19 -1.65 11.38 -11.07
C THR A 19 -0.57 11.06 -10.05
N ALA A 20 -0.93 10.86 -8.77
CA ALA A 20 0.00 10.45 -7.72
C ALA A 20 0.61 9.07 -8.00
N LEU A 21 -0.19 8.08 -8.39
CA LEU A 21 0.30 6.76 -8.80
C LEU A 21 1.24 6.84 -10.01
N SER A 22 0.84 7.59 -11.05
CA SER A 22 1.68 7.79 -12.24
C SER A 22 3.00 8.48 -11.91
N TYR A 23 2.99 9.42 -10.97
CA TYR A 23 4.19 10.08 -10.47
C TYR A 23 5.15 9.07 -9.82
N ARG A 24 4.66 8.19 -8.95
CA ARG A 24 5.47 7.14 -8.32
C ARG A 24 6.00 6.12 -9.32
N TYR A 25 5.15 5.67 -10.24
CA TYR A 25 5.53 4.74 -11.30
C TYR A 25 6.69 5.28 -12.14
N ARG A 26 6.58 6.52 -12.65
CA ARG A 26 7.61 7.16 -13.48
C ARG A 26 8.96 7.33 -12.77
N ARG A 27 8.97 7.37 -11.43
CA ARG A 27 10.18 7.50 -10.62
C ARG A 27 10.74 6.16 -10.13
N GLY A 28 10.12 5.03 -10.49
CA GLY A 28 10.48 3.72 -9.95
C GLY A 28 10.19 3.58 -8.45
N GLN A 29 9.28 4.41 -7.92
CA GLN A 29 8.92 4.45 -6.49
C GLN A 29 7.63 3.68 -6.19
N LEU A 30 6.99 3.10 -7.21
CA LEU A 30 5.85 2.20 -7.07
C LEU A 30 6.33 0.77 -7.34
N VAL A 31 6.34 -0.07 -6.31
CA VAL A 31 6.68 -1.49 -6.39
C VAL A 31 5.39 -2.28 -6.24
N VAL A 32 5.10 -3.15 -7.20
CA VAL A 32 3.94 -4.04 -7.15
C VAL A 32 4.41 -5.42 -6.69
N CYS A 33 3.77 -5.96 -5.67
CA CYS A 33 4.02 -7.31 -5.15
C CYS A 33 2.85 -8.24 -5.49
N GLU A 34 3.14 -9.54 -5.51
CA GLU A 34 2.09 -10.55 -5.54
C GLU A 34 1.18 -10.46 -4.31
N ASP A 35 -0.05 -10.96 -4.48
CA ASP A 35 -1.04 -10.98 -3.40
C ASP A 35 -0.60 -11.89 -2.24
N GLY A 36 -0.97 -11.54 -1.02
CA GLY A 36 -0.51 -12.24 0.18
C GLY A 36 0.88 -11.77 0.65
N MET A 37 1.20 -10.49 0.41
CA MET A 37 2.42 -9.85 0.87
C MET A 37 2.47 -9.88 2.40
N GLU A 38 3.32 -10.74 2.93
CA GLU A 38 3.52 -10.95 4.36
C GLU A 38 5.01 -10.89 4.68
N LEU A 39 5.36 -10.47 5.90
CA LEU A 39 6.75 -10.44 6.32
C LEU A 39 7.24 -11.87 6.61
N PRO A 40 8.25 -12.38 5.89
CA PRO A 40 8.78 -13.72 6.13
C PRO A 40 9.65 -13.70 7.40
N LEU A 41 9.02 -13.91 8.55
CA LEU A 41 9.72 -14.10 9.82
C LEU A 41 10.31 -15.53 9.90
N PRO A 42 11.48 -15.71 10.54
CA PRO A 42 12.09 -17.03 10.74
C PRO A 42 11.16 -18.01 11.46
N LEU A 43 11.12 -19.26 10.98
CA LEU A 43 10.14 -20.26 11.41
C LEU A 43 10.29 -20.65 12.89
N ASP A 44 11.52 -20.73 13.37
CA ASP A 44 11.86 -20.97 14.77
C ASP A 44 11.32 -19.86 15.67
N PHE A 45 11.55 -18.60 15.29
CA PHE A 45 10.99 -17.44 15.98
C PHE A 45 9.46 -17.48 15.99
N THR A 46 8.81 -17.66 14.84
CA THR A 46 7.34 -17.66 14.77
C THR A 46 6.73 -18.74 15.64
N LYS A 47 7.29 -19.96 15.64
CA LYS A 47 6.79 -21.06 16.49
C LYS A 47 6.89 -20.74 17.97
N LEU A 48 7.99 -20.13 18.40
CA LEU A 48 8.20 -19.77 19.80
C LEU A 48 7.32 -18.59 20.23
N ALA A 49 7.14 -17.61 19.35
CA ALA A 49 6.25 -16.47 19.58
C ALA A 49 4.78 -16.93 19.68
N ASP A 50 4.32 -17.74 18.72
CA ASP A 50 2.95 -18.27 18.67
C ASP A 50 2.64 -19.17 19.88
N ALA A 51 3.65 -19.89 20.40
CA ALA A 51 3.53 -20.71 21.60
C ALA A 51 3.59 -19.91 22.92
N GLY A 52 3.79 -18.58 22.85
CA GLY A 52 3.97 -17.74 24.04
C GLY A 52 5.25 -18.05 24.83
N ALA A 53 6.22 -18.74 24.21
CA ALA A 53 7.47 -19.14 24.85
C ALA A 53 8.51 -17.99 24.92
N ILE A 54 8.22 -16.87 24.24
CA ILE A 54 9.03 -15.66 24.24
C ILE A 54 8.20 -14.53 24.85
N GLY A 55 8.79 -13.76 25.78
CA GLY A 55 8.13 -12.59 26.35
C GLY A 55 7.82 -11.51 25.29
N PRO A 56 6.74 -10.74 25.45
CA PRO A 56 6.26 -9.80 24.42
C PRO A 56 7.32 -8.78 24.01
N GLN A 57 8.08 -8.24 24.96
CA GLN A 57 9.16 -7.28 24.68
C GLN A 57 10.24 -7.88 23.76
N ILE A 58 10.68 -9.11 24.01
CA ILE A 58 11.71 -9.77 23.19
C ILE A 58 11.16 -10.03 21.79
N ALA A 59 9.89 -10.43 21.67
CA ALA A 59 9.25 -10.65 20.38
C ALA A 59 9.15 -9.35 19.55
N GLU A 60 8.79 -8.23 20.17
CA GLU A 60 8.75 -6.92 19.52
C GLU A 60 10.13 -6.44 19.07
N GLU A 61 11.14 -6.54 19.92
CA GLU A 61 12.53 -6.18 19.59
C GLU A 61 13.07 -7.02 18.42
N TYR A 62 12.74 -8.32 18.40
CA TYR A 62 13.13 -9.21 17.30
C TYR A 62 12.43 -8.84 16.00
N ARG A 63 11.10 -8.63 16.02
CA ARG A 63 10.33 -8.18 14.85
C ARG A 63 10.87 -6.87 14.29
N ARG A 64 11.11 -5.88 15.15
CA ARG A 64 11.68 -4.59 14.76
C ARG A 64 13.05 -4.75 14.12
N LYS A 65 13.95 -5.54 14.72
CA LYS A 65 15.27 -5.81 14.16
C LYS A 65 15.18 -6.47 12.78
N TRP A 66 14.32 -7.48 12.64
CA TRP A 66 14.14 -8.19 11.37
C TRP A 66 13.63 -7.25 10.27
N MET A 67 12.61 -6.43 10.57
CA MET A 67 12.12 -5.43 9.64
C MET A 67 13.19 -4.42 9.24
N MET A 68 13.98 -3.90 10.19
CA MET A 68 15.08 -2.99 9.84
C MET A 68 16.10 -3.66 8.90
N GLN A 69 16.41 -4.95 9.08
CA GLN A 69 17.31 -5.67 8.17
C GLN A 69 16.71 -5.82 6.78
N VAL A 70 15.42 -6.17 6.67
CA VAL A 70 14.71 -6.26 5.39
C VAL A 70 14.69 -4.90 4.69
N LEU A 71 14.35 -3.84 5.41
CA LEU A 71 14.27 -2.50 4.83
C LEU A 71 15.64 -1.96 4.42
N GLU A 72 16.68 -2.15 5.25
CA GLU A 72 18.03 -1.70 4.93
C GLU A 72 18.58 -2.42 3.69
N ALA A 73 18.41 -3.75 3.62
CA ALA A 73 18.87 -4.56 2.50
C ALA A 73 18.24 -4.14 1.15
N ASN A 74 17.08 -3.46 1.20
CA ASN A 74 16.37 -2.99 0.02
C ASN A 74 16.45 -1.47 -0.18
N GLU A 75 17.12 -0.71 0.70
CA GLU A 75 17.10 0.76 0.72
C GLU A 75 15.68 1.34 0.91
N TRP A 76 14.89 0.71 1.77
CA TRP A 76 13.46 1.01 1.98
C TRP A 76 13.16 1.67 3.33
N GLY A 77 14.18 1.80 4.19
CA GLY A 77 14.05 2.38 5.53
C GLY A 77 13.99 3.90 5.54
N LYS A 78 14.01 4.46 6.75
CA LYS A 78 13.95 5.91 6.99
C LYS A 78 15.03 6.71 6.26
N ALA A 79 16.24 6.17 6.14
CA ALA A 79 17.34 6.82 5.43
C ALA A 79 17.03 7.07 3.94
N HIS A 80 16.07 6.35 3.39
CA HIS A 80 15.66 6.41 1.98
C HIS A 80 14.22 6.94 1.81
N GLY A 81 13.73 7.69 2.80
CA GLY A 81 12.43 8.35 2.75
C GLY A 81 11.25 7.53 3.27
N ARG A 82 11.49 6.37 3.89
CA ARG A 82 10.48 5.43 4.39
C ARG A 82 9.68 4.74 3.28
N THR A 83 8.95 3.69 3.67
CA THR A 83 8.08 2.91 2.77
C THR A 83 6.65 2.89 3.27
N LEU A 84 5.71 3.11 2.35
CA LEU A 84 4.29 2.80 2.55
C LEU A 84 4.00 1.41 1.96
N PHE A 85 3.60 0.46 2.81
CA PHE A 85 3.05 -0.82 2.39
C PHE A 85 1.52 -0.72 2.30
N VAL A 86 0.95 -1.21 1.20
CA VAL A 86 -0.49 -1.20 0.95
C VAL A 86 -0.96 -2.63 0.64
N THR A 87 -1.85 -3.14 1.48
CA THR A 87 -2.37 -4.51 1.38
C THR A 87 -3.87 -4.51 1.11
N ASN A 88 -4.37 -5.61 0.55
CA ASN A 88 -5.79 -5.90 0.42
C ASN A 88 -6.21 -6.78 1.62
N GLY A 89 -6.69 -6.13 2.67
CA GLY A 89 -6.93 -6.72 3.97
C GLY A 89 -5.69 -6.78 4.86
N GLU A 90 -5.91 -7.15 6.11
CA GLU A 90 -4.88 -7.25 7.13
C GLU A 90 -3.88 -8.38 6.83
N ARG A 91 -2.60 -8.11 7.15
CA ARG A 91 -1.49 -9.07 7.07
C ARG A 91 -0.85 -9.11 8.46
N PRO A 92 -1.28 -10.00 9.36
CA PRO A 92 -1.03 -9.87 10.79
C PRO A 92 0.44 -9.63 11.14
N ARG A 93 1.37 -10.40 10.55
CA ARG A 93 2.78 -10.30 10.93
C ARG A 93 3.41 -9.02 10.42
N LEU A 94 3.08 -8.61 9.20
CA LEU A 94 3.53 -7.37 8.59
C LEU A 94 3.00 -6.18 9.40
N TRP A 95 1.72 -6.18 9.74
CA TRP A 95 1.06 -5.10 10.48
C TRP A 95 1.64 -4.98 11.90
N GLU A 96 1.65 -6.07 12.68
CA GLU A 96 2.26 -6.12 14.01
C GLU A 96 3.73 -5.67 13.99
N THR A 97 4.48 -6.08 12.96
CA THR A 97 5.88 -5.67 12.83
C THR A 97 6.03 -4.20 12.44
N MET A 98 5.13 -3.67 11.62
CA MET A 98 5.15 -2.27 11.21
C MET A 98 4.70 -1.33 12.32
N GLU A 99 3.81 -1.77 13.23
CA GLU A 99 3.47 -1.02 14.44
C GLU A 99 4.72 -0.77 15.30
N VAL A 100 5.56 -1.78 15.49
CA VAL A 100 6.81 -1.63 16.25
C VAL A 100 7.92 -0.93 15.47
N ALA A 101 7.81 -0.83 14.13
CA ALA A 101 8.80 -0.24 13.23
C ALA A 101 8.32 1.05 12.51
N GLY A 102 7.33 1.76 13.08
CA GLY A 102 6.65 2.88 12.42
C GLY A 102 7.53 4.09 12.04
N ASP A 103 8.73 4.22 12.61
CA ASP A 103 9.70 5.24 12.18
C ASP A 103 10.34 4.94 10.82
N GLN A 104 10.25 3.69 10.36
CA GLN A 104 10.77 3.22 9.08
C GLN A 104 9.74 3.27 7.94
N GLY A 105 8.46 3.37 8.26
CA GLY A 105 7.38 3.31 7.28
C GLY A 105 6.02 3.07 7.89
N ARG A 106 5.04 2.77 7.05
CA ARG A 106 3.66 2.48 7.47
C ARG A 106 3.09 1.32 6.67
N CYS A 107 2.10 0.63 7.22
CA CYS A 107 1.29 -0.35 6.52
C CYS A 107 -0.17 0.08 6.63
N LEU A 108 -0.89 0.12 5.51
CA LEU A 108 -2.29 0.53 5.44
C LEU A 108 -3.09 -0.46 4.59
N ASP A 109 -4.36 -0.64 4.93
CA ASP A 109 -5.32 -1.26 4.01
C ASP A 109 -5.59 -0.34 2.82
N VAL A 110 -5.83 -0.91 1.65
CA VAL A 110 -6.16 -0.15 0.43
C VAL A 110 -7.30 0.87 0.63
N ASN A 111 -8.28 0.57 1.49
CA ASN A 111 -9.42 1.43 1.78
C ASN A 111 -9.09 2.61 2.70
N GLU A 112 -7.94 2.57 3.38
CA GLU A 112 -7.49 3.59 4.32
C GLU A 112 -6.46 4.56 3.71
N VAL A 113 -5.90 4.23 2.54
CA VAL A 113 -4.93 5.07 1.85
C VAL A 113 -5.61 6.30 1.27
N ASP A 114 -4.96 7.47 1.38
CA ASP A 114 -5.35 8.68 0.67
C ASP A 114 -4.27 9.19 -0.33
N VAL A 115 -4.59 10.24 -1.10
CA VAL A 115 -3.67 10.83 -2.08
C VAL A 115 -2.40 11.38 -1.41
N LYS A 116 -2.51 11.89 -0.18
CA LYS A 116 -1.37 12.41 0.57
C LYS A 116 -0.43 11.27 0.98
N ASP A 117 -0.96 10.13 1.42
CA ASP A 117 -0.17 8.95 1.77
C ASP A 117 0.68 8.47 0.60
N LEU A 118 0.09 8.41 -0.60
CA LEU A 118 0.82 8.07 -1.82
C LEU A 118 1.96 9.05 -2.14
N LEU A 119 1.95 10.27 -1.60
CA LEU A 119 2.91 11.33 -1.88
C LEU A 119 3.86 11.64 -0.72
N GLU A 120 3.62 11.09 0.47
CA GLU A 120 4.39 11.41 1.67
C GLU A 120 5.71 10.64 1.75
N ASP A 121 5.66 9.31 1.61
CA ASP A 121 6.83 8.45 1.82
C ASP A 121 7.74 8.39 0.56
N GLY A 122 8.93 7.84 0.68
CA GLY A 122 9.87 7.74 -0.45
C GLY A 122 9.33 6.84 -1.55
N ARG A 123 8.54 5.84 -1.17
CA ARG A 123 8.14 4.71 -2.01
C ARG A 123 6.88 4.03 -1.50
N VAL A 124 6.17 3.39 -2.42
CA VAL A 124 4.92 2.64 -2.19
C VAL A 124 5.12 1.21 -2.66
N VAL A 125 4.91 0.24 -1.76
CA VAL A 125 4.84 -1.19 -2.07
C VAL A 125 3.39 -1.60 -1.94
N ILE A 126 2.80 -2.10 -3.01
CA ILE A 126 1.38 -2.40 -3.06
C ILE A 126 1.14 -3.80 -3.63
N GLU A 127 0.22 -4.54 -3.01
CA GLU A 127 -0.25 -5.81 -3.57
C GLU A 127 -0.94 -5.59 -4.94
N ARG A 128 -0.84 -6.57 -5.82
CA ARG A 128 -1.48 -6.53 -7.15
C ARG A 128 -2.99 -6.29 -7.06
N ALA A 129 -3.68 -6.98 -6.16
CA ALA A 129 -5.11 -6.82 -5.91
C ALA A 129 -5.44 -5.43 -5.34
N ALA A 130 -4.64 -4.92 -4.40
CA ALA A 130 -4.81 -3.57 -3.85
C ALA A 130 -4.64 -2.49 -4.93
N LEU A 131 -3.63 -2.60 -5.79
CA LEU A 131 -3.44 -1.65 -6.88
C LEU A 131 -4.62 -1.68 -7.86
N ARG A 132 -5.12 -2.88 -8.17
CA ARG A 132 -6.29 -3.05 -9.03
C ARG A 132 -7.53 -2.37 -8.42
N GLU A 133 -7.84 -2.67 -7.17
CA GLU A 133 -8.98 -2.08 -6.45
C GLU A 133 -8.89 -0.54 -6.40
N MET A 134 -7.69 -0.02 -6.16
CA MET A 134 -7.42 1.41 -6.11
C MET A 134 -7.66 2.09 -7.46
N ILE A 135 -7.22 1.50 -8.58
CA ILE A 135 -7.47 2.04 -9.93
C ILE A 135 -8.96 1.92 -10.28
N GLU A 136 -9.60 0.79 -9.99
CA GLU A 136 -11.01 0.56 -10.29
C GLU A 136 -11.94 1.53 -9.53
N SER A 137 -11.55 1.91 -8.31
CA SER A 137 -12.31 2.85 -7.46
C SER A 137 -12.16 4.31 -7.89
N HIS A 138 -11.06 4.65 -8.58
CA HIS A 138 -10.66 6.02 -8.94
C HIS A 138 -10.59 6.26 -10.46
N GLN A 139 -11.62 5.80 -11.18
CA GLN A 139 -11.72 5.93 -12.65
C GLN A 139 -12.95 6.72 -13.12
N SER A 140 -13.64 7.49 -12.24
CA SER A 140 -14.88 8.18 -12.62
C SER A 140 -14.71 9.29 -13.65
N ASP A 141 -13.47 9.75 -13.87
CA ASP A 141 -13.13 10.67 -14.94
C ASP A 141 -12.93 9.94 -16.30
N LEU A 142 -12.56 8.66 -16.27
CA LEU A 142 -12.33 7.82 -17.46
C LEU A 142 -13.63 7.13 -17.92
N VAL A 143 -14.40 6.60 -16.97
CA VAL A 143 -15.64 5.86 -17.22
C VAL A 143 -16.83 6.77 -16.97
N THR A 144 -17.34 7.39 -18.03
CA THR A 144 -18.55 8.19 -17.95
C THR A 144 -19.79 7.33 -18.16
N LYS A 145 -20.78 7.43 -17.27
CA LYS A 145 -22.12 6.83 -17.44
C LYS A 145 -22.96 7.48 -18.56
N ILE A 146 -22.34 8.25 -19.44
CA ILE A 146 -23.01 8.98 -20.52
C ILE A 146 -22.95 8.09 -21.76
N PHE A 147 -24.11 7.88 -22.39
CA PHE A 147 -24.19 7.20 -23.67
C PHE A 147 -23.68 8.14 -24.77
N VAL A 148 -22.63 7.71 -25.47
CA VAL A 148 -22.17 8.38 -26.69
C VAL A 148 -22.64 7.50 -27.84
N ASN A 149 -23.51 8.04 -28.71
CA ASN A 149 -24.09 7.30 -29.84
C ASN A 149 -24.79 5.97 -29.44
N GLY A 150 -25.46 5.94 -28.30
CA GLY A 150 -26.20 4.75 -27.83
C GLY A 150 -25.33 3.65 -27.21
N ALA A 151 -24.00 3.84 -27.12
CA ALA A 151 -23.10 2.93 -26.46
C ALA A 151 -22.52 3.55 -25.17
N LEU A 152 -22.31 2.72 -24.15
CA LEU A 152 -21.53 3.09 -22.97
C LEU A 152 -20.06 3.19 -23.37
N LYS A 153 -19.42 4.33 -23.07
CA LYS A 153 -17.97 4.45 -23.23
C LYS A 153 -17.28 3.70 -22.08
N GLY A 154 -16.81 2.49 -22.37
CA GLY A 154 -16.02 1.68 -21.44
C GLY A 154 -14.67 2.32 -21.11
N GLY A 155 -14.16 2.03 -19.91
CA GLY A 155 -12.80 2.40 -19.50
C GLY A 155 -11.73 1.56 -20.19
N PRO A 156 -10.45 1.91 -20.03
CA PRO A 156 -9.34 1.07 -20.50
C PRO A 156 -9.33 -0.29 -19.78
N THR A 157 -8.75 -1.31 -20.41
CA THR A 157 -8.50 -2.60 -19.75
C THR A 157 -7.57 -2.41 -18.55
N ILE A 158 -7.89 -3.04 -17.41
CA ILE A 158 -7.12 -2.96 -16.17
C ILE A 158 -6.60 -4.36 -15.82
N GLY A 159 -5.29 -4.45 -15.55
CA GLY A 159 -4.67 -5.65 -14.96
C GLY A 159 -4.56 -6.86 -15.90
N GLU A 160 -4.60 -6.65 -17.22
CA GLU A 160 -4.42 -7.71 -18.22
C GLU A 160 -3.01 -8.32 -18.10
N PRO A 161 -2.86 -9.63 -17.88
CA PRO A 161 -1.57 -10.28 -17.83
C PRO A 161 -0.95 -10.32 -19.23
N LEU A 162 0.21 -9.69 -19.39
CA LEU A 162 0.96 -9.71 -20.65
C LEU A 162 1.84 -10.96 -20.79
N VAL A 163 2.17 -11.60 -19.67
CA VAL A 163 2.99 -12.82 -19.57
C VAL A 163 2.34 -13.74 -18.54
N GLN A 164 2.33 -15.05 -18.81
CA GLN A 164 1.87 -16.10 -17.90
C GLN A 164 3.05 -16.77 -17.21
#